data_AF-A0A4Q5T239-F1
#
_entry.id   AF-A0A4Q5T239-F1
#
_cell.length_a   1.000
_cell.length_b   1.000
_cell.length_c   1.000
_cell.angle_alpha   90.00
_cell.angle_beta   90.00
_cell.angle_gamma   90.00
#
_symmetry.space_group_name_H-M   'P 1'
#
loop_
_entity.id
_entity.type
_entity.pdbx_description
1 polymer ?
#
loop_
_entity_poly.entity_id
_entity_poly.type
_entity_poly.pdbx_seq_one_letter_code
_entity_poly.pdbx_strand_id
1 'polypeptide(L)'
;MTRLILAMPLLALATACAGPERIAAPAPLPVPAPVPSQTAAPRAPDGAAANLAIPARLADGSYATPNRSVSAAAAAWHLRAAFNVAALNCNDPALAPAYNQFLKAYRSALKDAHHALTREYGDAATFDPAMTRLYNYFAQPPVMAHFCATAAPLLHQVAALPAAELPAFAPAALAQIDRPFTDFYARYDAWRVDLAAWRAGDAPATPRLAYATEVFRAEPHVGGGTVTLAAR
;
A
#
# COMPACT_ATOMS: atom_id res chain seq x y z
N MET A 1 43.46 86.53 -34.55
CA MET A 1 43.10 86.95 -35.93
C MET A 1 42.41 85.75 -36.58
N THR A 2 41.20 85.73 -37.14
CA THR A 2 40.18 86.73 -37.49
C THR A 2 38.96 85.92 -38.00
N ARG A 3 37.74 86.30 -37.57
CA ARG A 3 36.37 86.16 -38.20
C ARG A 3 35.88 84.76 -38.66
N LEU A 4 34.76 84.25 -38.13
CA LEU A 4 33.35 84.53 -38.50
C LEU A 4 33.06 84.45 -40.01
N ILE A 5 32.18 83.55 -40.46
CA ILE A 5 31.05 83.81 -41.39
C ILE A 5 30.14 82.57 -41.49
N LEU A 6 28.84 82.88 -41.41
CA LEU A 6 27.62 82.08 -41.54
C LEU A 6 27.37 81.65 -43.00
N ALA A 7 26.84 80.44 -43.25
CA ALA A 7 26.01 80.14 -44.44
C ALA A 7 25.24 78.81 -44.29
N MET A 8 23.93 78.89 -44.07
CA MET A 8 22.91 77.87 -44.40
C MET A 8 22.65 77.89 -45.92
N PRO A 9 21.79 77.03 -46.51
CA PRO A 9 21.36 75.65 -46.19
C PRO A 9 21.54 74.72 -47.42
N LEU A 10 21.29 73.41 -47.31
CA LEU A 10 20.76 72.63 -48.45
C LEU A 10 20.13 71.33 -47.95
N LEU A 11 18.81 71.23 -48.13
CA LEU A 11 18.03 70.02 -47.90
C LEU A 11 18.16 69.15 -49.16
N ALA A 12 18.83 68.00 -49.04
CA ALA A 12 18.84 66.97 -50.06
C ALA A 12 18.24 65.69 -49.46
N LEU A 13 17.03 65.34 -49.91
CA LEU A 13 16.40 64.07 -49.64
C LEU A 13 17.17 62.95 -50.35
N ALA A 14 17.92 62.16 -49.58
CA ALA A 14 18.50 60.91 -50.06
C ALA A 14 17.65 59.74 -49.56
N THR A 15 16.88 59.16 -50.48
CA THR A 15 16.18 57.89 -50.32
C THR A 15 17.21 56.75 -50.26
N ALA A 16 17.63 56.36 -49.05
CA ALA A 16 18.46 55.19 -48.85
C ALA A 16 17.57 53.94 -48.78
N CYS A 17 17.75 53.05 -49.76
CA CYS A 17 17.10 51.74 -49.83
C CYS A 17 17.44 50.91 -48.60
N ALA A 18 16.48 50.73 -47.69
CA ALA A 18 16.53 49.64 -46.72
C ALA A 18 16.22 48.34 -47.47
N GLY A 19 17.26 47.58 -47.82
CA GLY A 19 17.06 46.17 -48.15
C GLY A 19 16.41 45.46 -46.95
N PRO A 20 15.52 44.48 -47.15
CA PRO A 20 14.99 43.73 -46.03
C PRO A 20 16.15 43.01 -45.37
N GLU A 21 16.46 43.41 -44.13
CA GLU A 21 17.39 42.68 -43.29
C GLU A 21 16.83 41.27 -43.17
N ARG A 22 17.53 40.30 -43.78
CA ARG A 22 17.22 38.89 -43.55
C ARG A 22 17.56 38.65 -42.09
N ILE A 23 16.55 38.75 -41.22
CA ILE A 23 16.62 38.23 -39.87
C ILE A 23 17.04 36.77 -40.04
N ALA A 24 18.28 36.46 -39.67
CA ALA A 24 18.74 35.08 -39.62
C ALA A 24 17.77 34.34 -38.70
N ALA A 25 17.17 33.26 -39.19
CA ALA A 25 16.33 32.42 -38.35
C ALA A 25 17.15 32.06 -37.10
N PRO A 26 16.60 32.22 -35.88
CA PRO A 26 17.31 31.86 -34.67
C PRO A 26 17.78 30.41 -34.81
N ALA A 27 19.06 30.16 -34.53
CA ALA A 27 19.61 28.81 -34.56
C ALA A 27 18.68 27.90 -33.72
N PRO A 28 18.27 26.72 -34.24
CA PRO A 28 17.42 25.83 -33.47
C PRO A 28 18.12 25.55 -32.14
N LEU A 29 17.42 25.83 -31.04
CA LEU A 29 17.94 25.56 -29.71
C LEU A 29 18.40 24.10 -29.67
N PRO A 30 19.58 23.79 -29.11
CA PRO A 30 20.01 22.41 -28.94
C PRO A 30 18.91 21.68 -28.17
N VAL A 31 18.27 20.71 -28.82
CA VAL A 31 17.29 19.85 -28.15
C VAL A 31 18.06 19.18 -27.03
N PRO A 32 17.71 19.39 -25.74
CA PRO A 32 18.40 18.72 -24.66
C PRO A 32 18.34 17.22 -24.94
N ALA A 33 19.50 16.56 -24.91
CA ALA A 33 19.57 15.12 -25.07
C ALA A 33 18.52 14.48 -24.13
N PRO A 34 17.76 13.47 -24.59
CA PRO A 34 16.78 12.81 -23.74
C PRO A 34 17.50 12.33 -22.48
N VAL A 35 17.14 12.91 -21.34
CA VAL A 35 17.64 12.47 -20.03
C VAL A 35 17.32 10.99 -19.92
N PRO A 36 18.28 10.10 -19.62
CA PRO A 36 17.99 8.69 -19.43
C PRO A 36 16.83 8.58 -18.43
N SER A 37 15.72 8.00 -18.86
CA SER A 37 14.56 7.77 -18.01
C SER A 37 14.96 6.77 -16.93
N GLN A 38 15.38 7.29 -15.78
CA GLN A 38 15.65 6.46 -14.61
C GLN A 38 14.35 5.69 -14.29
N THR A 39 14.46 4.38 -14.09
CA THR A 39 13.35 3.55 -13.62
C THR A 39 12.76 4.17 -12.36
N ALA A 40 11.43 4.24 -12.23
CA ALA A 40 10.80 4.76 -11.02
C ALA A 40 11.17 3.90 -9.79
N ALA A 41 11.34 4.53 -8.62
CA ALA A 41 11.63 3.81 -7.39
C ALA A 41 10.47 2.87 -7.01
N PRO A 42 10.77 1.66 -6.46
CA PRO A 42 9.73 0.76 -6.00
C PRO A 42 8.94 1.38 -4.85
N ARG A 43 7.61 1.25 -4.89
CA ARG A 43 6.71 1.80 -3.87
C ARG A 43 6.55 0.81 -2.72
N ALA A 44 6.56 1.32 -1.49
CA ALA A 44 6.30 0.50 -0.31
C ALA A 44 4.88 -0.10 -0.37
N PRO A 45 4.70 -1.35 0.08
CA PRO A 45 3.41 -2.02 0.07
C PRO A 45 2.40 -1.27 0.94
N ASP A 46 1.15 -1.20 0.50
CA ASP A 46 0.00 -0.73 1.29
C ASP A 46 0.16 0.66 1.91
N GLY A 47 0.96 1.51 1.26
CA GLY A 47 1.24 2.87 1.75
C GLY A 47 2.09 2.90 3.03
N ALA A 48 2.80 1.82 3.35
CA ALA A 48 3.68 1.75 4.51
C ALA A 48 4.75 2.83 4.47
N ALA A 49 5.09 3.37 5.65
CA ALA A 49 6.20 4.29 5.80
C ALA A 49 7.53 3.60 5.44
N ALA A 50 8.42 4.31 4.76
CA ALA A 50 9.68 3.74 4.29
C ALA A 50 10.66 3.33 5.41
N ASN A 51 10.44 3.83 6.62
CA ASN A 51 11.20 3.55 7.83
C ASN A 51 10.41 2.71 8.85
N LEU A 52 9.34 2.03 8.42
CA LEU A 52 8.58 1.15 9.30
C LEU A 52 9.47 0.02 9.83
N ALA A 53 9.48 -0.14 11.15
CA ALA A 53 10.08 -1.28 11.81
C ALA A 53 9.11 -2.46 11.77
N ILE A 54 9.52 -3.58 11.16
CA ILE A 54 8.78 -4.84 11.14
C ILE A 54 9.52 -5.89 11.98
N PRO A 55 8.82 -6.92 12.50
CA PRO A 55 9.47 -8.03 13.20
C PRO A 55 10.56 -8.68 12.35
N ALA A 56 11.63 -9.15 13.00
CA ALA A 56 12.68 -9.87 12.31
C ALA A 56 12.17 -11.19 11.73
N ARG A 57 12.67 -11.54 10.54
CA ARG A 57 12.48 -12.86 9.96
C ARG A 57 13.32 -13.88 10.73
N LEU A 58 12.70 -14.99 11.12
CA LEU A 58 13.30 -16.08 11.87
C LEU A 58 14.06 -17.03 10.94
N ALA A 59 14.89 -17.91 11.53
CA ALA A 59 15.68 -18.90 10.79
C ALA A 59 14.82 -19.90 9.99
N ASP A 60 13.60 -20.19 10.45
CA ASP A 60 12.61 -21.02 9.75
C ASP A 60 11.87 -20.26 8.62
N GLY A 61 12.19 -18.98 8.42
CA GLY A 61 11.57 -18.11 7.42
C GLY A 61 10.23 -17.49 7.82
N SER A 62 9.73 -17.76 9.02
CA SER A 62 8.56 -17.11 9.60
C SER A 62 8.93 -15.77 10.25
N TYR A 63 7.94 -15.06 10.81
CA TYR A 63 8.16 -13.80 11.52
C TYR A 63 7.88 -13.97 13.01
N ALA A 64 8.56 -13.18 13.84
CA ALA A 64 8.36 -13.17 15.29
C ALA A 64 7.06 -12.46 15.70
N THR A 65 5.91 -13.10 15.41
CA THR A 65 4.58 -12.57 15.75
C THR A 65 4.14 -12.99 17.16
N PRO A 66 3.28 -12.21 17.84
CA PRO A 66 2.67 -12.62 19.11
C PRO A 66 1.82 -13.90 19.05
N ASN A 67 1.40 -14.34 17.85
CA ASN A 67 0.50 -15.47 17.66
C ASN A 67 1.21 -16.78 17.28
N ARG A 68 2.55 -16.79 17.30
CA ARG A 68 3.34 -17.97 16.93
C ARG A 68 3.37 -19.00 18.05
N SER A 69 3.05 -20.26 17.72
CA SER A 69 3.18 -21.43 18.62
C SER A 69 2.53 -21.21 20.00
N VAL A 70 1.37 -20.57 20.01
CA VAL A 70 0.65 -20.22 21.24
C VAL A 70 -0.18 -21.38 21.77
N SER A 71 -0.45 -21.40 23.08
CA SER A 71 -1.36 -22.37 23.70
C SER A 71 -2.80 -22.21 23.19
N ALA A 72 -3.66 -23.19 23.42
CA ALA A 72 -5.09 -23.06 23.07
C ALA A 72 -5.78 -21.91 23.84
N ALA A 73 -5.35 -21.68 25.09
CA ALA A 73 -5.86 -20.56 25.90
C ALA A 73 -5.41 -19.21 25.32
N ALA A 74 -4.12 -19.09 24.98
CA ALA A 74 -3.59 -17.94 24.28
C ALA A 74 -4.30 -17.71 22.94
N ALA A 75 -4.55 -18.76 22.15
CA ALA A 75 -5.25 -18.64 20.88
C ALA A 75 -6.66 -18.04 21.04
N ALA A 76 -7.45 -18.54 22.00
CA ALA A 76 -8.79 -18.02 22.28
C ALA A 76 -8.76 -16.56 22.77
N TRP A 77 -7.79 -16.22 23.64
CA TRP A 77 -7.67 -14.87 24.16
C TRP A 77 -7.17 -13.87 23.11
N HIS A 78 -6.22 -14.27 22.27
CA HIS A 78 -5.70 -13.45 21.18
C HIS A 78 -6.76 -13.23 20.11
N LEU A 79 -7.57 -14.26 19.81
CA LEU A 79 -8.70 -14.12 18.90
C LEU A 79 -9.72 -13.10 19.41
N ARG A 80 -10.00 -13.10 20.72
CA ARG A 80 -10.85 -12.06 21.35
C ARG A 80 -10.25 -10.66 21.15
N ALA A 81 -8.94 -10.49 21.32
CA ALA A 81 -8.26 -9.22 21.09
C ALA A 81 -8.36 -8.79 19.61
N ALA A 82 -8.14 -9.71 18.66
CA ALA A 82 -8.31 -9.45 17.23
C ALA A 82 -9.74 -8.98 16.90
N PHE A 83 -10.76 -9.69 17.38
CA PHE A 83 -12.14 -9.28 17.14
C PHE A 83 -12.52 -7.96 17.78
N ASN A 84 -11.91 -7.59 18.91
CA ASN A 84 -12.06 -6.25 19.45
C ASN A 84 -11.51 -5.17 18.50
N VAL A 85 -10.28 -5.37 18.01
CA VAL A 85 -9.68 -4.43 17.04
C VAL A 85 -10.53 -4.36 15.76
N ALA A 86 -11.04 -5.49 15.28
CA ALA A 86 -11.92 -5.53 14.11
C ALA A 86 -13.22 -4.74 14.34
N ALA A 87 -13.88 -4.94 15.48
CA ALA A 87 -15.11 -4.22 15.83
C ALA A 87 -14.93 -2.70 15.97
N LEU A 88 -13.69 -2.23 16.21
CA LEU A 88 -13.37 -0.81 16.35
C LEU A 88 -12.91 -0.17 15.03
N ASN A 89 -12.20 -0.91 14.18
CA ASN A 89 -11.47 -0.32 13.05
C ASN A 89 -12.02 -0.72 11.67
N CYS A 90 -12.79 -1.81 11.58
CA CYS A 90 -13.31 -2.27 10.31
C CYS A 90 -14.61 -1.56 9.96
N ASN A 91 -14.76 -1.20 8.68
CA ASN A 91 -15.94 -0.48 8.17
C ASN A 91 -17.13 -1.42 7.93
N ASP A 92 -17.59 -2.09 8.99
CA ASP A 92 -18.80 -2.91 9.00
C ASP A 92 -19.57 -2.67 10.32
N PRO A 93 -20.75 -2.01 10.27
CA PRO A 93 -21.52 -1.67 11.47
C PRO A 93 -22.07 -2.90 12.20
N ALA A 94 -22.12 -4.07 11.58
CA ALA A 94 -22.57 -5.30 12.20
C ALA A 94 -21.51 -5.96 13.11
N LEU A 95 -20.23 -5.54 13.04
CA LEU A 95 -19.15 -6.15 13.82
C LEU A 95 -19.24 -5.84 15.31
N ALA A 96 -19.63 -4.63 15.72
CA ALA A 96 -19.77 -4.31 17.14
C ALA A 96 -20.89 -5.15 17.81
N PRO A 97 -22.10 -5.28 17.22
CA PRO A 97 -23.09 -6.25 17.69
C PRO A 97 -22.59 -7.70 17.71
N ALA A 98 -21.93 -8.16 16.64
CA ALA A 98 -21.40 -9.53 16.55
C ALA A 98 -20.33 -9.82 17.60
N TYR A 99 -19.44 -8.86 17.88
CA TYR A 99 -18.44 -8.96 18.95
C TYR A 99 -19.09 -9.06 20.33
N ASN A 100 -20.13 -8.25 20.59
CA ASN A 100 -20.87 -8.35 21.86
C ASN A 100 -21.59 -9.69 22.00
N GLN A 101 -22.15 -10.23 20.92
CA GLN A 101 -22.72 -11.58 20.89
C GLN A 101 -21.66 -12.64 21.18
N PHE A 102 -20.49 -12.56 20.54
CA PHE A 102 -19.34 -13.42 20.82
C PHE A 102 -18.94 -13.36 22.30
N LEU A 103 -18.74 -12.18 22.87
CA LEU A 103 -18.39 -12.04 24.29
C LEU A 103 -19.44 -12.67 25.23
N LYS A 104 -20.72 -12.56 24.88
CA LYS A 104 -21.83 -13.15 25.65
C LYS A 104 -21.86 -14.68 25.52
N ALA A 105 -21.77 -15.20 24.31
CA ALA A 105 -21.84 -16.63 24.02
C ALA A 105 -20.66 -17.40 24.64
N TYR A 106 -19.46 -16.81 24.60
CA TYR A 106 -18.22 -17.47 25.02
C TYR A 106 -17.67 -17.00 26.37
N ARG A 107 -18.49 -16.32 27.20
CA ARG A 107 -18.04 -15.70 28.46
C ARG A 107 -17.23 -16.64 29.36
N SER A 108 -17.70 -17.87 29.58
CA SER A 108 -16.99 -18.82 30.45
C SER A 108 -15.67 -19.24 29.83
N ALA A 109 -15.68 -19.68 28.57
CA ALA A 109 -14.48 -20.11 27.87
C ALA A 109 -13.41 -19.00 27.78
N LEU A 110 -13.81 -17.76 27.53
CA LEU A 110 -12.90 -16.60 27.51
C LEU A 110 -12.33 -16.26 28.90
N LYS A 111 -13.13 -16.40 29.95
CA LYS A 111 -12.66 -16.24 31.33
C LYS A 111 -11.62 -17.31 31.69
N ASP A 112 -11.88 -18.56 31.32
CA ASP A 112 -10.99 -19.68 31.60
C ASP A 112 -9.68 -19.56 30.79
N ALA A 113 -9.78 -19.15 29.51
CA ALA A 113 -8.63 -18.83 28.66
C ALA A 113 -7.78 -17.69 29.24
N HIS A 114 -8.40 -16.61 29.72
CA HIS A 114 -7.70 -15.52 30.40
C HIS A 114 -6.92 -16.02 31.61
N HIS A 115 -7.58 -16.75 32.52
CA HIS A 115 -6.93 -17.25 33.71
C HIS A 115 -5.78 -18.20 33.40
N ALA A 116 -5.94 -19.08 32.40
CA ALA A 116 -4.86 -19.95 31.95
C ALA A 116 -3.69 -19.13 31.39
N LEU A 117 -3.97 -18.18 30.51
CA LEU A 117 -2.94 -17.34 29.91
C LEU A 117 -2.19 -16.49 30.95
N THR A 118 -2.90 -15.84 31.89
CA THR A 118 -2.24 -15.09 32.97
C THR A 118 -1.32 -15.99 33.81
N ARG A 119 -1.69 -17.26 34.03
CA ARG A 119 -0.80 -18.23 34.70
C ARG A 119 0.43 -18.58 33.87
N GLU A 120 0.30 -18.70 32.55
CA GLU A 120 1.45 -18.93 31.64
C GLU A 120 2.47 -17.78 31.72
N TYR A 121 2.00 -16.55 31.91
CA TYR A 121 2.87 -15.37 32.06
C TYR A 121 3.42 -15.18 33.49
N GLY A 122 2.86 -15.87 34.49
CA GLY A 122 3.31 -15.83 35.88
C GLY A 122 2.90 -14.58 36.67
N ASP A 123 3.02 -13.39 36.08
CA ASP A 123 2.66 -12.12 36.71
C ASP A 123 2.02 -11.10 35.74
N ALA A 124 1.37 -10.08 36.32
CA ALA A 124 0.75 -8.99 35.57
C ALA A 124 1.78 -8.10 34.86
N ALA A 125 2.97 -7.93 35.46
CA ALA A 125 4.03 -7.09 34.91
C ALA A 125 4.58 -7.60 33.56
N THR A 126 4.47 -8.91 33.32
CA THR A 126 4.85 -9.56 32.06
C THR A 126 3.65 -9.70 31.12
N PHE A 127 2.47 -10.02 31.68
CA PHE A 127 1.23 -10.20 30.91
C PHE A 127 0.75 -8.91 30.26
N ASP A 128 0.66 -7.80 31.01
CA ASP A 128 0.04 -6.56 30.52
C ASP A 128 0.80 -5.98 29.31
N PRO A 129 2.14 -5.84 29.33
CA PRO A 129 2.88 -5.37 28.16
C PRO A 129 2.76 -6.33 26.97
N ALA A 130 2.62 -7.64 27.21
CA ALA A 130 2.41 -8.60 26.15
C ALA A 130 1.04 -8.40 25.47
N MET A 131 0.00 -8.14 26.24
CA MET A 131 -1.33 -7.81 25.70
C MET A 131 -1.30 -6.48 24.96
N THR A 132 -0.61 -5.45 25.46
CA THR A 132 -0.44 -4.18 24.73
C THR A 132 0.23 -4.40 23.37
N ARG A 133 1.32 -5.19 23.32
CA ARG A 133 1.98 -5.53 22.05
C ARG A 133 1.05 -6.28 21.10
N LEU A 134 0.21 -7.17 21.62
CA LEU A 134 -0.78 -7.91 20.83
C LEU A 134 -1.84 -6.98 20.21
N TYR A 135 -2.39 -6.04 20.97
CA TYR A 135 -3.34 -5.05 20.42
C TYR A 135 -2.67 -4.16 19.36
N ASN A 136 -1.45 -3.68 19.65
CA ASN A 136 -0.69 -2.89 18.69
C ASN A 136 -0.37 -3.68 17.42
N TYR A 137 -0.10 -4.99 17.55
CA TYR A 137 0.09 -5.88 16.43
C TYR A 137 -1.14 -5.92 15.53
N PHE A 138 -2.34 -6.19 16.07
CA PHE A 138 -3.55 -6.20 15.25
C PHE A 138 -3.96 -4.82 14.70
N ALA A 139 -3.49 -3.74 15.33
CA ALA A 139 -3.80 -2.36 14.95
C ALA A 139 -2.83 -1.74 13.93
N GLN A 140 -1.97 -2.52 13.26
CA GLN A 140 -1.02 -1.99 12.28
C GLN A 140 -1.73 -1.37 11.07
N PRO A 141 -1.62 -0.04 10.83
CA PRO A 141 -2.34 0.65 9.76
C PRO A 141 -2.16 0.08 8.35
N PRO A 142 -0.94 -0.27 7.88
CA PRO A 142 -0.77 -0.77 6.51
C PRO A 142 -1.40 -2.16 6.28
N VAL A 143 -1.69 -2.90 7.35
CA VAL A 143 -2.31 -4.24 7.27
C VAL A 143 -3.82 -4.19 7.41
N MET A 144 -4.38 -3.09 7.93
CA MET A 144 -5.76 -2.99 8.42
C MET A 144 -6.80 -3.45 7.39
N ALA A 145 -6.65 -3.09 6.11
CA ALA A 145 -7.59 -3.50 5.06
C ALA A 145 -7.65 -5.03 4.90
N HIS A 146 -6.50 -5.71 4.86
CA HIS A 146 -6.41 -7.16 4.74
C HIS A 146 -6.85 -7.87 6.03
N PHE A 147 -6.49 -7.30 7.18
CA PHE A 147 -6.96 -7.78 8.48
C PHE A 147 -8.49 -7.75 8.55
N CYS A 148 -9.13 -6.62 8.18
CA CYS A 148 -10.58 -6.48 8.21
C CYS A 148 -11.29 -7.45 7.24
N ALA A 149 -10.75 -7.63 6.03
CA ALA A 149 -11.27 -8.59 5.06
C ALA A 149 -11.27 -10.04 5.59
N THR A 150 -10.36 -10.35 6.53
CA THR A 150 -10.22 -11.69 7.12
C THR A 150 -10.99 -11.84 8.44
N ALA A 151 -10.87 -10.87 9.34
CA ALA A 151 -11.44 -10.93 10.69
C ALA A 151 -12.97 -10.78 10.70
N ALA A 152 -13.53 -9.93 9.83
CA ALA A 152 -14.97 -9.68 9.77
C ALA A 152 -15.81 -10.95 9.52
N PRO A 153 -15.56 -11.75 8.46
CA PRO A 153 -16.33 -12.97 8.23
C PRO A 153 -16.14 -14.01 9.35
N LEU A 154 -14.93 -14.13 9.90
CA LEU A 154 -14.65 -15.04 11.02
C LEU A 154 -15.42 -14.66 12.30
N LEU A 155 -15.55 -13.35 12.58
CA LEU A 155 -16.33 -12.88 13.71
C LEU A 155 -17.82 -13.21 13.54
N HIS A 156 -18.39 -12.93 12.36
CA HIS A 156 -19.78 -13.29 12.05
C HIS A 156 -20.03 -14.78 12.16
N GLN A 157 -19.10 -15.61 11.65
CA GLN A 157 -19.17 -17.06 11.74
C GLN A 157 -19.19 -17.53 13.20
N VAL A 158 -18.19 -17.13 14.01
CA VAL A 158 -18.10 -17.63 15.39
C VAL A 158 -19.22 -17.12 16.28
N ALA A 159 -19.77 -15.94 16.00
CA ALA A 159 -20.92 -15.40 16.74
C ALA A 159 -22.17 -16.28 16.60
N ALA A 160 -22.27 -17.07 15.53
CA ALA A 160 -23.37 -18.02 15.28
C ALA A 160 -23.09 -19.46 15.76
N LEU A 161 -21.86 -19.77 16.17
CA LEU A 161 -21.49 -21.12 16.61
C LEU A 161 -21.83 -21.38 18.09
N PRO A 162 -22.07 -22.66 18.48
CA PRO A 162 -22.19 -23.04 19.88
C PRO A 162 -20.91 -22.79 20.69
N ALA A 163 -21.06 -22.50 21.98
CA ALA A 163 -19.93 -22.21 22.87
C ALA A 163 -18.85 -23.30 22.90
N ALA A 164 -19.26 -24.56 22.74
CA ALA A 164 -18.38 -25.73 22.72
C ALA A 164 -17.40 -25.78 21.54
N GLU A 165 -17.66 -25.02 20.46
CA GLU A 165 -16.84 -25.01 19.25
C GLU A 165 -15.61 -24.09 19.35
N LEU A 166 -15.58 -23.17 20.32
CA LEU A 166 -14.48 -22.19 20.43
C LEU A 166 -13.08 -22.83 20.50
N PRO A 167 -12.84 -23.91 21.27
CA PRO A 167 -11.52 -24.52 21.36
C PRO A 167 -11.00 -25.05 20.01
N ALA A 168 -11.89 -25.54 19.15
CA ALA A 168 -11.54 -26.01 17.81
C ALA A 168 -11.42 -24.85 16.81
N PHE A 169 -12.31 -23.85 16.93
CA PHE A 169 -12.35 -22.69 16.04
C PHE A 169 -11.15 -21.77 16.22
N ALA A 170 -10.77 -21.48 17.48
CA ALA A 170 -9.88 -20.38 17.79
C ALA A 170 -8.47 -20.49 17.19
N PRO A 171 -7.77 -21.64 17.27
CA PRO A 171 -6.42 -21.77 16.68
C PRO A 171 -6.41 -21.56 15.17
N ALA A 172 -7.39 -22.13 14.46
CA ALA A 172 -7.48 -22.01 13.00
C ALA A 172 -7.86 -20.59 12.56
N ALA A 173 -8.80 -19.95 13.26
CA ALA A 173 -9.19 -18.57 12.99
C ALA A 173 -8.06 -17.58 13.28
N LEU A 174 -7.33 -17.78 14.38
CA LEU A 174 -6.18 -16.94 14.72
C LEU A 174 -5.09 -17.04 13.66
N ALA A 175 -4.76 -18.25 13.19
CA ALA A 175 -3.78 -18.43 12.12
C ALA A 175 -4.19 -17.73 10.81
N GLN A 176 -5.48 -17.72 10.48
CA GLN A 176 -5.99 -16.98 9.32
C GLN A 176 -5.85 -15.47 9.52
N ILE A 177 -6.20 -14.95 10.70
CA ILE A 177 -6.10 -13.52 11.03
C ILE A 177 -4.65 -13.04 11.11
N ASP A 178 -3.71 -13.91 11.50
CA ASP A 178 -2.28 -13.60 11.59
C ASP A 178 -1.61 -13.48 10.20
N ARG A 179 -2.15 -14.21 9.22
CA ARG A 179 -1.58 -14.30 7.88
C ARG A 179 -1.43 -12.95 7.15
N PRO A 180 -2.43 -12.05 7.12
CA PRO A 180 -2.27 -10.70 6.55
C PRO A 180 -1.03 -9.94 7.01
N PHE A 181 -0.64 -10.08 8.29
CA PHE A 181 0.51 -9.38 8.87
C PHE A 181 1.82 -10.00 8.38
N THR A 182 1.94 -11.32 8.42
CA THR A 182 3.14 -12.02 7.94
C THR A 182 3.33 -11.88 6.43
N ASP A 183 2.24 -11.88 5.66
CA ASP A 183 2.26 -11.60 4.22
C ASP A 183 2.71 -10.16 3.95
N PHE A 184 2.27 -9.18 4.75
CA PHE A 184 2.74 -7.80 4.66
C PHE A 184 4.25 -7.69 4.97
N TYR A 185 4.73 -8.34 6.03
CA TYR A 185 6.16 -8.34 6.37
C TYR A 185 7.02 -8.91 5.25
N ALA A 186 6.58 -10.01 4.63
CA ALA A 186 7.26 -10.59 3.47
C ALA A 186 7.33 -9.61 2.29
N ARG A 187 6.22 -8.92 1.96
CA ARG A 187 6.22 -7.89 0.91
C ARG A 187 7.10 -6.70 1.26
N TYR A 188 7.13 -6.30 2.53
CA TYR A 188 7.93 -5.17 2.98
C TYR A 188 9.43 -5.48 2.94
N ASP A 189 9.85 -6.69 3.34
CA ASP A 189 11.25 -7.12 3.19
C ASP A 189 11.66 -7.23 1.71
N ALA A 190 10.80 -7.78 0.84
CA ALA A 190 11.06 -7.82 -0.59
C ALA A 190 11.23 -6.40 -1.16
N TRP A 191 10.35 -5.48 -0.79
CA TRP A 191 10.46 -4.07 -1.18
C TRP A 191 11.77 -3.42 -0.70
N ARG A 192 12.27 -3.75 0.50
CA ARG A 192 13.56 -3.23 0.98
C ARG A 192 14.73 -3.69 0.12
N VAL A 193 14.69 -4.94 -0.37
CA VAL A 193 15.70 -5.48 -1.29
C VAL A 193 15.60 -4.75 -2.63
N ASP A 194 14.40 -4.62 -3.20
CA ASP A 194 14.18 -3.93 -4.47
C ASP A 194 14.62 -2.46 -4.39
N LEU A 195 14.32 -1.79 -3.29
CA LEU A 195 14.73 -0.40 -3.05
C LEU A 195 16.26 -0.26 -2.97
N ALA A 196 16.94 -1.22 -2.33
CA ALA A 196 18.39 -1.22 -2.25
C ALA A 196 19.03 -1.43 -3.63
N ALA A 197 18.52 -2.38 -4.42
CA ALA A 197 18.97 -2.61 -5.80
C ALA A 197 18.73 -1.39 -6.69
N TRP A 198 17.55 -0.77 -6.60
CA TRP A 198 17.25 0.47 -7.31
C TRP A 198 18.21 1.60 -6.93
N ARG A 199 18.52 1.76 -5.63
CA ARG A 199 19.50 2.76 -5.16
C ARG A 199 20.93 2.50 -5.63
N ALA A 200 21.29 1.23 -5.86
CA ALA A 200 22.58 0.85 -6.42
C ALA A 200 22.67 1.06 -7.94
N GLY A 201 21.55 1.34 -8.61
CA GLY A 201 21.48 1.42 -10.07
C GLY A 201 21.28 0.05 -10.75
N ASP A 202 21.06 -1.00 -9.98
CA ASP A 202 20.86 -2.39 -10.43
C ASP A 202 19.39 -2.70 -10.73
N ALA A 203 18.56 -1.67 -10.91
CA ALA A 203 17.13 -1.85 -11.18
C ALA A 203 16.94 -2.69 -12.45
N PRO A 204 16.08 -3.73 -12.44
CA PRO A 204 15.80 -4.50 -13.64
C PRO A 204 15.33 -3.56 -14.75
N ALA A 205 15.89 -3.73 -15.94
CA ALA A 205 15.53 -2.94 -17.11
C ALA A 205 14.00 -2.90 -17.24
N THR A 206 13.44 -1.69 -17.37
CA THR A 206 12.00 -1.46 -17.50
C THR A 206 11.42 -2.46 -18.50
N PRO A 207 10.40 -3.28 -18.15
CA PRO A 207 9.76 -4.12 -19.14
C PRO A 207 9.22 -3.19 -20.23
N ARG A 208 9.75 -3.30 -21.45
CA ARG A 208 9.13 -2.64 -22.60
C ARG A 208 7.80 -3.34 -22.82
N LEU A 209 6.71 -2.62 -22.57
CA LEU A 209 5.39 -3.01 -23.03
C LEU A 209 5.45 -3.08 -24.56
N ALA A 210 5.62 -4.29 -25.09
CA ALA A 210 5.45 -4.58 -26.49
C ALA A 210 3.98 -4.94 -26.70
N TYR A 211 3.21 -4.03 -27.28
CA TYR A 211 1.89 -4.37 -27.77
C TYR A 211 2.05 -5.12 -29.09
N ALA A 212 1.29 -6.20 -29.28
CA ALA A 212 1.15 -6.80 -30.60
C ALA A 212 0.45 -5.77 -31.50
N THR A 213 1.19 -5.17 -32.43
CA THR A 213 0.67 -4.15 -33.37
C THR A 213 -0.47 -4.68 -34.23
N GLU A 214 -0.54 -6.01 -34.41
CA GLU A 214 -1.65 -6.75 -35.00
C GLU A 214 -3.01 -6.39 -34.37
N VAL A 215 -3.07 -6.11 -33.06
CA VAL A 215 -4.32 -5.75 -32.34
C VAL A 215 -4.84 -4.37 -32.75
N PHE A 216 -3.97 -3.50 -33.28
CA PHE A 216 -4.34 -2.17 -33.76
C PHE A 216 -4.46 -2.10 -35.29
N ARG A 217 -4.33 -3.24 -35.97
CA ARG A 217 -4.53 -3.30 -37.42
C ARG A 217 -6.02 -3.12 -37.69
N ALA A 218 -6.38 -2.05 -38.40
CA ALA A 218 -7.76 -1.81 -38.81
C ALA A 218 -8.25 -3.00 -39.67
N GLU A 219 -9.36 -3.63 -39.27
CA GLU A 219 -10.02 -4.64 -40.12
C GLU A 219 -10.63 -3.94 -41.34
N PRO A 220 -10.20 -4.28 -42.58
CA PRO A 220 -10.69 -3.62 -43.79
C PRO A 220 -12.13 -4.03 -44.14
N HIS A 221 -12.66 -5.07 -43.49
CA HIS A 221 -14.00 -5.58 -43.70
C HIS A 221 -14.73 -5.72 -42.38
N VAL A 222 -15.39 -4.63 -41.96
CA VAL A 222 -16.41 -4.69 -40.92
C VAL A 222 -17.66 -5.35 -41.53
N GLY A 223 -17.77 -6.67 -41.38
CA GLY A 223 -19.01 -7.38 -41.66
C GLY A 223 -20.06 -6.95 -40.64
N GLY A 224 -21.07 -6.22 -41.10
CA GLY A 224 -22.11 -5.60 -40.26
C GLY A 224 -22.81 -6.59 -39.33
N GLY A 225 -22.32 -6.69 -38.10
CA GLY A 225 -23.07 -7.26 -36.99
C GLY A 225 -24.10 -6.26 -36.50
N THR A 226 -25.39 -6.59 -36.65
CA THR A 226 -26.47 -5.83 -36.02
C THR A 226 -26.42 -6.04 -34.52
N VAL A 227 -25.69 -5.18 -33.80
CA VAL A 227 -25.84 -5.08 -32.35
C VAL A 227 -27.02 -4.15 -32.07
N THR A 228 -28.16 -4.74 -31.70
CA THR A 228 -29.25 -3.98 -31.10
C THR A 228 -28.84 -3.68 -29.65
N LEU A 229 -28.40 -2.45 -29.40
CA LEU A 229 -28.21 -1.96 -28.04
C LEU A 229 -29.59 -1.87 -27.38
N ALA A 230 -29.89 -2.81 -26.48
CA ALA A 230 -31.05 -2.70 -25.61
C ALA A 230 -30.80 -1.54 -24.64
N ALA A 231 -31.46 -0.42 -24.87
CA ALA A 231 -31.51 0.68 -23.92
C ALA A 231 -32.24 0.21 -22.64
N ARG A 232 -31.58 0.37 -21.50
CA ARG A 232 -32.20 0.49 -20.18
C ARG A 232 -31.62 1.71 -19.50
#